data_AF-A0A7Y5QNS6-F1
#
_entry.id   AF-A0A7Y5QNS6-F1
#
_cell.length_a   1.000
_cell.length_b   1.000
_cell.length_c   1.000
_cell.angle_alpha   90.00
_cell.angle_beta   90.00
_cell.angle_gamma   90.00
#
_symmetry.space_group_name_H-M   'P 1'
#
loop_
_entity.id
_entity.type
_entity.pdbx_description
1 polymer ?
#
loop_
_entity_poly.entity_id
_entity_poly.type
_entity_poly.pdbx_seq_one_letter_code
_entity_poly.pdbx_strand_id
1 'polypeptide(L)'
;MRAKPAVAVLLGVIGMTTSVSADAQTTLRGRVIDQNQRPVSFAQVELVGGDRRVVADERGDFSIGAPAPGRYELRVRRIGYEPAHVAVRVPFDEPSLTVTLVALPRLLDSVRIRERGPIVRYTGVVLDDFDQPVVNARVIAAGASDLGVRTDSSGHFRLAKAQKGTMVLRVRKPGYAPYFGSLTLRSEREDTLRMRRLAQGLPEAVVMAESGFGRDTFAYAEMDSRMRWNRVTGAFASREDLDRWADLDLCRALMRTPAGAKMEMRERDCGGAACVLEDGLRPLIRPLDAYRAAEVEAVEIHRRDQTGTLGSRIGLMCGRGVTSSRFTGGIVVWMRRPR
;
A
#
# COMPACT_ATOMS: atom_id res chain seq x y z
N MET A 1 45.39 -5.09 -89.13
CA MET A 1 45.54 -5.15 -87.65
C MET A 1 44.91 -3.88 -87.09
N ARG A 2 43.64 -3.93 -86.67
CA ARG A 2 43.17 -3.84 -85.27
C ARG A 2 43.84 -2.73 -84.43
N ALA A 3 43.10 -1.62 -84.20
CA ALA A 3 42.93 -1.01 -82.87
C ALA A 3 41.75 0.01 -82.88
N LYS A 4 40.72 -0.30 -82.10
CA LYS A 4 39.73 0.59 -81.44
C LYS A 4 39.81 0.23 -79.94
N PRO A 5 39.20 0.95 -78.98
CA PRO A 5 38.90 2.39 -78.83
C PRO A 5 39.32 2.89 -77.41
N ALA A 6 39.02 4.13 -77.03
CA ALA A 6 38.88 4.49 -75.61
C ALA A 6 37.72 5.47 -75.42
N VAL A 7 36.60 4.96 -74.94
CA VAL A 7 35.44 5.72 -74.45
C VAL A 7 35.59 5.80 -72.93
N ALA A 8 35.65 7.02 -72.40
CA ALA A 8 35.63 7.25 -70.96
C ALA A 8 34.17 7.19 -70.45
N VAL A 9 33.88 6.24 -69.57
CA VAL A 9 32.60 6.15 -68.85
C VAL A 9 32.81 6.72 -67.46
N LEU A 10 32.12 7.83 -67.16
CA LEU A 10 32.05 8.46 -65.84
C LEU A 10 31.03 7.66 -64.99
N LEU A 11 31.48 7.00 -63.92
CA LEU A 11 30.58 6.41 -62.92
C LEU A 11 30.15 7.49 -61.91
N GLY A 12 28.87 7.87 -61.94
CA GLY A 12 28.21 8.66 -60.91
C GLY A 12 27.87 7.79 -59.69
N VAL A 13 28.39 8.16 -58.53
CA VAL A 13 28.10 7.52 -57.23
C VAL A 13 26.72 7.96 -56.75
N ILE A 14 25.77 7.01 -56.67
CA ILE A 14 24.44 7.23 -56.07
C ILE A 14 24.60 7.11 -54.55
N GLY A 15 24.36 8.22 -53.85
CA GLY A 15 24.37 8.28 -52.38
C GLY A 15 23.21 7.46 -51.80
N MET A 16 23.55 6.47 -50.98
CA MET A 16 22.59 5.75 -50.14
C MET A 16 22.17 6.64 -48.98
N THR A 17 20.91 7.10 -49.00
CA THR A 17 20.28 7.72 -47.83
C THR A 17 20.05 6.65 -46.76
N THR A 18 20.79 6.71 -45.65
CA THR A 18 20.51 5.90 -44.48
C THR A 18 19.22 6.38 -43.82
N SER A 19 18.21 5.53 -43.83
CA SER A 19 16.97 5.74 -43.09
C SER A 19 17.27 5.82 -41.59
N VAL A 20 16.92 6.93 -40.95
CA VAL A 20 16.90 7.06 -39.49
C VAL A 20 15.92 6.02 -38.94
N SER A 21 16.40 5.04 -38.18
CA SER A 21 15.53 4.14 -37.43
C SER A 21 14.78 4.95 -36.38
N ALA A 22 13.46 5.03 -36.54
CA ALA A 22 12.57 5.57 -35.52
C ALA A 22 12.73 4.74 -34.24
N ASP A 23 13.15 5.40 -33.17
CA ASP A 23 13.18 4.82 -31.83
C ASP A 23 11.75 4.39 -31.48
N ALA A 24 11.48 3.08 -31.50
CA ALA A 24 10.14 2.56 -31.26
C ALA A 24 9.73 3.00 -29.85
N GLN A 25 8.66 3.80 -29.74
CA GLN A 25 8.16 4.26 -28.45
C GLN A 25 7.80 3.03 -27.58
N THR A 26 8.70 2.68 -26.67
CA THR A 26 8.49 1.62 -25.68
C THR A 26 7.75 2.14 -24.45
N THR A 27 7.40 3.42 -24.42
CA THR A 27 6.68 4.04 -23.32
C THR A 27 5.18 4.00 -23.59
N LEU A 28 4.46 3.26 -22.77
CA LEU A 28 3.01 3.28 -22.74
C LEU A 28 2.53 4.45 -21.88
N ARG A 29 1.62 5.26 -22.43
CA ARG A 29 0.91 6.33 -21.72
C ARG A 29 -0.55 5.97 -21.61
N GLY A 30 -1.19 6.37 -20.53
CA GLY A 30 -2.61 6.12 -20.37
C GLY A 30 -3.25 6.86 -19.22
N ARG A 31 -4.56 6.66 -19.08
CA ARG A 31 -5.37 7.20 -18.00
C ARG A 31 -6.23 6.10 -17.38
N VAL A 32 -6.34 6.12 -16.06
CA VAL A 32 -7.23 5.24 -15.30
C VAL A 32 -8.49 6.00 -14.93
N ILE A 33 -9.65 5.45 -15.30
CA ILE A 33 -10.97 6.02 -15.02
C ILE A 33 -11.89 5.00 -14.35
N ASP A 34 -12.97 5.47 -13.73
CA ASP A 34 -14.04 4.61 -13.23
C ASP A 34 -15.14 4.36 -14.28
N GLN A 35 -16.09 3.49 -13.96
CA GLN A 35 -17.23 3.21 -14.84
C GLN A 35 -18.13 4.44 -15.12
N ASN A 36 -17.97 5.53 -14.37
CA ASN A 36 -18.67 6.81 -14.57
C ASN A 36 -17.78 7.85 -15.25
N GLN A 37 -16.66 7.43 -15.87
CA GLN A 37 -15.69 8.29 -16.56
C GLN A 37 -14.95 9.29 -15.65
N ARG A 38 -14.90 9.05 -14.33
CA ARG A 38 -14.15 9.89 -13.40
C ARG A 38 -12.71 9.41 -13.28
N PRO A 39 -11.72 10.32 -13.15
CA PRO A 39 -10.33 9.93 -12.98
C PRO A 39 -10.13 9.16 -11.69
N VAL A 40 -9.43 8.03 -11.77
CA VAL A 40 -9.07 7.22 -10.61
C VAL A 40 -7.64 7.52 -10.23
N SER A 41 -7.49 8.44 -9.27
CA SER A 41 -6.20 8.85 -8.75
C SER A 41 -5.49 7.73 -8.00
N PHE A 42 -4.16 7.73 -8.08
CA PHE A 42 -3.29 6.80 -7.33
C PHE A 42 -3.55 5.32 -7.61
N ALA A 43 -4.03 5.00 -8.81
CA ALA A 43 -4.12 3.61 -9.29
C ALA A 43 -2.70 3.06 -9.55
N GLN A 44 -2.42 1.86 -9.04
CA GLN A 44 -1.17 1.15 -9.31
C GLN A 44 -1.27 0.48 -10.67
N VAL A 45 -0.32 0.76 -11.56
CA VAL A 45 -0.23 0.18 -12.90
C VAL A 45 1.05 -0.66 -12.97
N GLU A 46 0.90 -1.95 -13.27
CA GLU A 46 1.98 -2.94 -13.32
C GLU A 46 2.00 -3.65 -14.67
N LEU A 47 3.19 -3.79 -15.25
CA LEU A 47 3.42 -4.64 -16.42
C LEU A 47 3.74 -6.06 -15.93
N VAL A 48 2.82 -7.01 -16.14
CA VAL A 48 2.96 -8.40 -15.66
C VAL A 48 4.11 -9.10 -16.38
N GLY A 49 4.91 -9.87 -15.63
CA GLY A 49 6.11 -10.56 -16.12
C GLY A 49 7.41 -9.75 -15.98
N GLY A 50 7.37 -8.57 -15.35
CA GLY A 50 8.55 -7.81 -14.95
C GLY A 50 8.33 -7.01 -13.66
N ASP A 51 9.35 -6.26 -13.23
CA ASP A 51 9.32 -5.48 -11.97
C ASP A 51 8.87 -4.02 -12.14
N ARG A 52 8.35 -3.66 -13.32
CA ARG A 52 7.97 -2.27 -13.63
C ARG A 52 6.57 -1.95 -13.12
N ARG A 53 6.52 -0.96 -12.22
CA ARG A 53 5.29 -0.46 -11.60
C ARG A 53 5.33 1.07 -11.52
N VAL A 54 4.21 1.70 -11.83
CA VAL A 54 4.01 3.14 -11.68
C VAL A 54 2.68 3.42 -10.97
N VAL A 55 2.52 4.65 -10.49
CA VAL A 55 1.30 5.11 -9.82
C VAL A 55 0.72 6.23 -10.66
N ALA A 56 -0.58 6.13 -10.97
CA ALA A 56 -1.31 7.17 -11.66
C ALA A 56 -1.41 8.43 -10.78
N ASP A 57 -1.34 9.60 -11.39
CA ASP A 57 -1.39 10.88 -10.68
C ASP A 57 -2.81 11.24 -10.18
N GLU A 58 -3.01 12.46 -9.70
CA GLU A 58 -4.31 12.94 -9.22
C GLU A 58 -5.40 13.00 -10.31
N ARG A 59 -4.99 13.06 -11.58
CA ARG A 59 -5.86 13.05 -12.77
C ARG A 59 -6.02 11.64 -13.36
N GLY A 60 -5.43 10.62 -12.71
CA GLY A 60 -5.46 9.24 -13.17
C GLY A 60 -4.47 8.97 -14.31
N ASP A 61 -3.60 9.91 -14.66
CA ASP A 61 -2.64 9.77 -15.76
C ASP A 61 -1.43 8.94 -15.34
N PHE A 62 -0.94 8.06 -16.22
CA PHE A 62 0.25 7.25 -15.99
C PHE A 62 1.14 7.13 -17.23
N SER A 63 2.42 6.86 -17.00
CA SER A 63 3.39 6.54 -18.04
C SER A 63 4.32 5.44 -17.56
N ILE A 64 4.41 4.34 -18.32
CA ILE A 64 5.21 3.16 -17.98
C ILE A 64 6.03 2.69 -19.17
N GLY A 65 7.33 2.51 -18.98
CA GLY A 65 8.23 1.97 -20.00
C GLY A 65 8.14 0.44 -20.10
N ALA A 66 8.15 -0.09 -21.32
CA ALA A 66 8.27 -1.52 -21.60
C ALA A 66 9.74 -1.86 -21.92
N PRO A 67 10.23 -3.07 -21.58
CA PRO A 67 11.61 -3.47 -21.85
C PRO A 67 11.91 -3.64 -23.34
N ALA A 68 10.94 -4.14 -24.11
CA ALA A 68 11.09 -4.40 -25.54
C ALA A 68 9.70 -4.29 -26.21
N PRO A 69 9.64 -4.15 -27.55
CA PRO A 69 8.41 -4.39 -28.29
C PRO A 69 7.88 -5.81 -28.05
N GLY A 70 6.58 -5.97 -27.84
CA GLY A 70 6.00 -7.26 -27.49
C GLY A 70 4.56 -7.16 -26.99
N ARG A 71 4.00 -8.31 -26.63
CA ARG A 71 2.71 -8.41 -25.94
C ARG A 71 2.94 -8.48 -24.44
N TYR A 72 2.18 -7.68 -23.71
CA TYR A 72 2.21 -7.62 -22.25
C TYR A 72 0.78 -7.66 -21.70
N GLU A 73 0.67 -7.96 -20.42
CA GLU A 73 -0.55 -7.77 -19.65
C GLU A 73 -0.31 -6.65 -18.65
N LEU A 74 -1.20 -5.66 -18.63
CA LEU A 74 -1.25 -4.65 -17.59
C LEU A 74 -2.21 -5.08 -16.51
N ARG A 75 -1.71 -5.05 -15.28
CA ARG A 75 -2.54 -5.18 -14.09
C ARG A 75 -2.70 -3.81 -13.45
N VAL A 76 -3.93 -3.31 -13.41
CA VAL A 76 -4.27 -2.02 -12.81
C VAL A 76 -5.12 -2.22 -11.57
N ARG A 77 -4.70 -1.62 -10.45
CA ARG A 77 -5.32 -1.82 -9.15
C ARG A 77 -5.59 -0.49 -8.45
N ARG A 78 -6.80 -0.35 -7.89
CA ARG A 78 -7.15 0.71 -6.94
C ARG A 78 -8.08 0.17 -5.87
N ILE A 79 -7.94 0.67 -4.65
CA ILE A 79 -8.84 0.33 -3.54
C ILE A 79 -10.26 0.80 -3.85
N GLY A 80 -11.23 -0.07 -3.56
CA GLY A 80 -12.64 0.17 -3.86
C GLY A 80 -12.98 -0.13 -5.32
N TYR A 81 -12.07 -0.73 -6.08
CA TYR A 81 -12.27 -1.12 -7.47
C TYR A 81 -11.83 -2.57 -7.69
N GLU A 82 -12.48 -3.22 -8.66
CA GLU A 82 -12.05 -4.51 -9.18
C GLU A 82 -10.72 -4.34 -9.93
N PRO A 83 -9.73 -5.22 -9.71
CA PRO A 83 -8.50 -5.21 -10.52
C PRO A 83 -8.83 -5.40 -12.00
N ALA A 84 -8.27 -4.54 -12.86
CA ALA A 84 -8.36 -4.71 -14.30
C ALA A 84 -7.10 -5.38 -14.85
N HIS A 85 -7.31 -6.30 -15.79
CA HIS A 85 -6.28 -7.01 -16.53
C HIS A 85 -6.45 -6.68 -18.01
N VAL A 86 -5.47 -5.99 -18.60
CA VAL A 86 -5.57 -5.47 -19.97
C VAL A 86 -4.41 -6.00 -20.79
N ALA A 87 -4.70 -6.78 -21.83
CA ALA A 87 -3.70 -7.18 -22.79
C ALA A 87 -3.31 -5.97 -23.65
N VAL A 88 -2.02 -5.68 -23.76
CA VAL A 88 -1.49 -4.59 -24.58
C VAL A 88 -0.35 -5.06 -25.47
N ARG A 89 -0.21 -4.39 -26.60
CA ARG A 89 0.92 -4.55 -27.51
C ARG A 89 1.77 -3.29 -27.49
N VAL A 90 3.08 -3.46 -27.44
CA VAL A 90 4.09 -2.40 -27.53
C VAL A 90 4.87 -2.59 -28.84
N PRO A 91 5.07 -1.55 -29.68
CA PRO A 91 4.55 -0.19 -29.54
C PRO A 91 3.03 -0.17 -29.53
N PHE A 92 2.46 0.80 -28.81
CA PHE A 92 1.01 0.92 -28.65
C PHE A 92 0.48 1.78 -29.80
N ASP A 93 -0.52 1.26 -30.53
CA ASP A 93 -0.99 1.87 -31.78
C ASP A 93 -1.77 3.18 -31.54
N GLU A 94 -2.29 3.37 -30.33
CA GLU A 94 -3.04 4.56 -29.92
C GLU A 94 -2.17 5.52 -29.07
N PRO A 95 -2.48 6.83 -29.07
CA PRO A 95 -1.71 7.82 -28.31
C PRO A 95 -1.84 7.67 -26.78
N SER A 96 -2.91 7.04 -26.30
CA SER A 96 -3.18 6.88 -24.86
C SER A 96 -4.10 5.69 -24.60
N LEU A 97 -3.69 4.78 -23.71
CA LEU A 97 -4.54 3.69 -23.24
C LEU A 97 -5.52 4.20 -22.17
N THR A 98 -6.81 3.91 -22.33
CA THR A 98 -7.79 4.11 -21.26
C THR A 98 -8.06 2.81 -20.54
N VAL A 99 -7.85 2.78 -19.22
CA VAL A 99 -8.18 1.62 -18.38
C VAL A 99 -9.36 1.98 -17.48
N THR A 100 -10.47 1.28 -17.65
CA THR A 100 -11.66 1.45 -16.82
C THR A 100 -11.62 0.47 -15.66
N LEU A 101 -11.68 1.02 -14.45
CA LEU A 101 -11.89 0.25 -13.23
C LEU A 101 -13.36 0.27 -12.85
N VAL A 102 -13.90 -0.89 -12.49
CA VAL A 102 -15.26 -0.99 -11.96
C VAL A 102 -15.19 -0.81 -10.45
N ALA A 103 -15.87 0.20 -9.91
CA ALA A 103 -15.94 0.36 -8.46
C ALA A 103 -16.62 -0.88 -7.88
N LEU A 104 -15.94 -1.55 -6.94
CA LEU A 104 -16.54 -2.61 -6.16
C LEU A 104 -17.80 -2.02 -5.52
N PRO A 105 -18.97 -2.67 -5.65
CA PRO A 105 -20.18 -2.18 -5.02
C PRO A 105 -19.85 -1.98 -3.55
N ARG A 106 -20.05 -0.74 -3.08
CA ARG A 106 -20.12 -0.49 -1.66
C ARG A 106 -21.34 -1.30 -1.23
N LEU A 107 -21.11 -2.52 -0.74
CA LEU A 107 -22.05 -3.11 0.18
C LEU A 107 -22.13 -2.08 1.31
N LEU A 108 -23.17 -1.24 1.23
CA LEU A 108 -23.85 -0.78 2.43
C LEU A 108 -24.50 -2.03 3.01
N ASP A 109 -23.65 -2.93 3.48
CA ASP A 109 -24.10 -3.91 4.42
C ASP A 109 -24.55 -3.09 5.60
N SER A 110 -25.81 -3.27 5.93
CA SER A 110 -26.30 -3.06 7.26
C SER A 110 -25.38 -3.87 8.18
N VAL A 111 -24.26 -3.26 8.58
CA VAL A 111 -23.72 -3.47 9.91
C VAL A 111 -24.97 -3.37 10.74
N ARG A 112 -25.43 -4.47 11.34
CA ARG A 112 -26.45 -4.37 12.37
C ARG A 112 -25.87 -3.35 13.33
N ILE A 113 -26.42 -2.14 13.28
CA ILE A 113 -26.00 -0.97 14.02
C ILE A 113 -26.43 -1.26 15.45
N ARG A 114 -25.71 -2.16 16.13
CA ARG A 114 -25.88 -2.41 17.55
C ARG A 114 -24.56 -2.29 18.31
N GLU A 115 -23.44 -2.07 17.63
CA GLU A 115 -22.15 -1.89 18.30
C GLU A 115 -21.31 -0.76 17.67
N ARG A 116 -21.86 0.45 17.59
CA ARG A 116 -20.95 1.61 17.76
C ARG A 116 -20.53 1.56 19.23
N GLY A 117 -19.37 0.98 19.49
CA GLY A 117 -18.78 1.03 20.83
C GLY A 117 -18.75 2.49 21.33
N PRO A 118 -18.73 2.71 22.66
CA PRO A 118 -18.81 4.04 23.22
C PRO A 118 -17.82 4.99 22.55
N ILE A 119 -18.31 6.17 22.17
CA ILE A 119 -17.44 7.24 21.68
C ILE A 119 -16.60 7.72 22.86
N VAL A 120 -15.32 7.89 22.62
CA VAL A 120 -14.33 8.38 23.57
C VAL A 120 -13.53 9.48 22.91
N ARG A 121 -13.15 10.48 23.69
CA ARG A 121 -12.31 11.57 23.21
C ARG A 121 -10.87 11.09 23.07
N TYR A 122 -10.29 11.32 21.90
CA TYR A 122 -8.85 11.20 21.71
C TYR A 122 -8.29 12.53 21.22
N THR A 123 -7.37 13.10 21.99
CA THR A 123 -6.65 14.33 21.68
C THR A 123 -5.16 14.04 21.62
N GLY A 124 -4.40 14.97 21.07
CA GLY A 124 -2.97 14.91 21.14
C GLY A 124 -2.31 16.11 20.48
N VAL A 125 -1.01 16.20 20.68
CA VAL A 125 -0.15 17.20 20.05
C VAL A 125 0.89 16.47 19.20
N VAL A 126 1.15 16.99 18.00
CA VAL A 126 2.20 16.50 17.11
C VAL A 126 3.36 17.49 17.15
N LEU A 127 4.49 17.03 17.65
CA LEU A 127 5.75 17.76 17.70
C LEU A 127 6.78 17.11 16.77
N ASP A 128 7.85 17.81 16.48
CA ASP A 128 9.03 17.23 15.85
C ASP A 128 10.18 17.00 16.84
N ASP A 129 11.34 16.57 16.33
CA ASP A 129 12.51 16.25 17.15
C ASP A 129 13.12 17.47 17.87
N PHE A 130 12.69 18.68 17.50
CA PHE A 130 13.08 19.94 18.14
C PHE A 130 11.97 20.49 19.04
N ASP A 131 10.99 19.63 19.38
CA ASP A 131 9.77 19.96 20.12
C ASP A 131 8.95 21.11 19.50
N GLN A 132 9.09 21.34 18.19
CA GLN A 132 8.29 22.35 17.48
C GLN A 132 6.96 21.73 17.00
N PRO A 133 5.84 22.47 17.07
CA PRO A 133 4.56 21.97 16.60
C PRO A 133 4.54 21.68 15.10
N VAL A 134 4.08 20.49 14.72
CA VAL A 134 3.89 20.12 13.31
C VAL A 134 2.50 20.57 12.86
N VAL A 135 2.43 21.76 12.28
CA VAL A 135 1.17 22.38 11.82
C VAL A 135 0.63 21.74 10.55
N ASN A 136 -0.70 21.61 10.46
CA ASN A 136 -1.43 21.13 9.28
C ASN A 136 -1.00 19.71 8.83
N ALA A 137 -0.54 18.89 9.77
CA ALA A 137 -0.26 17.48 9.57
C ALA A 137 -1.57 16.70 9.49
N ARG A 138 -1.67 15.76 8.55
CA ARG A 138 -2.87 14.94 8.39
C ARG A 138 -2.80 13.75 9.34
N VAL A 139 -3.70 13.70 10.31
CA VAL A 139 -3.85 12.60 11.27
C VAL A 139 -4.97 11.68 10.80
N ILE A 140 -4.66 10.41 10.56
CA ILE A 140 -5.60 9.37 10.12
C ILE A 140 -5.65 8.30 11.23
N ALA A 141 -6.85 7.94 11.65
CA ALA A 141 -7.07 6.95 12.70
C ALA A 141 -7.89 5.77 12.17
N ALA A 142 -7.22 4.77 11.61
CA ALA A 142 -7.87 3.57 11.10
C ALA A 142 -8.50 2.78 12.24
N GLY A 143 -9.75 2.35 12.07
CA GLY A 143 -10.53 1.72 13.16
C GLY A 143 -11.29 2.72 14.06
N ALA A 144 -11.00 4.02 13.94
CA ALA A 144 -11.83 5.11 14.45
C ALA A 144 -12.73 5.67 13.33
N SER A 145 -13.85 6.30 13.69
CA SER A 145 -14.95 6.60 12.75
C SER A 145 -14.71 7.80 11.81
N ASP A 146 -13.57 8.50 11.92
CA ASP A 146 -13.33 9.78 11.24
C ASP A 146 -12.36 9.64 10.05
N LEU A 147 -12.62 10.38 8.96
CA LEU A 147 -11.86 10.46 7.69
C LEU A 147 -10.45 11.11 7.82
N GLY A 148 -9.98 11.24 9.06
CA GLY A 148 -8.79 11.97 9.46
C GLY A 148 -9.05 13.45 9.76
N VAL A 149 -8.19 14.03 10.58
CA VAL A 149 -8.20 15.45 10.99
C VAL A 149 -6.87 16.10 10.63
N ARG A 150 -6.75 17.41 10.84
CA ARG A 150 -5.50 18.14 10.68
C ARG A 150 -5.10 18.74 12.01
N THR A 151 -3.79 18.82 12.26
CA THR A 151 -3.26 19.57 13.40
C THR A 151 -3.43 21.07 13.18
N ASP A 152 -3.71 21.79 14.25
CA ASP A 152 -3.80 23.26 14.25
C ASP A 152 -2.42 23.93 14.33
N SER A 153 -2.40 25.24 14.56
CA SER A 153 -1.17 26.04 14.67
C SER A 153 -0.32 25.73 15.91
N SER A 154 -0.89 25.13 16.95
CA SER A 154 -0.16 24.62 18.11
C SER A 154 0.13 23.12 17.99
N GLY A 155 -0.10 22.51 16.83
CA GLY A 155 0.15 21.09 16.57
C GLY A 155 -0.90 20.16 17.17
N HIS A 156 -1.98 20.69 17.75
CA HIS A 156 -3.00 19.90 18.43
C HIS A 156 -4.00 19.31 17.44
N PHE A 157 -4.50 18.11 17.74
CA PHE A 157 -5.59 17.48 17.02
C PHE A 157 -6.62 16.87 17.97
N ARG A 158 -7.84 16.66 17.46
CA ARG A 158 -8.92 16.03 18.22
C ARG A 158 -9.75 15.12 17.33
N LEU A 159 -9.89 13.85 17.72
CA LEU A 159 -10.84 12.91 17.14
C LEU A 159 -12.12 12.92 17.97
N ALA A 160 -13.19 13.46 17.38
CA ALA A 160 -14.46 13.67 18.07
C ALA A 160 -15.29 12.38 18.20
N LYS A 161 -15.13 11.46 17.26
CA LYS A 161 -15.93 10.22 17.17
C LYS A 161 -15.04 8.98 17.19
N ALA A 162 -13.93 9.04 17.94
CA ALA A 162 -13.13 7.86 18.17
C ALA A 162 -13.94 6.84 18.99
N GLN A 163 -14.04 5.62 18.48
CA GLN A 163 -14.73 4.54 19.19
C GLN A 163 -13.72 3.79 20.05
N LYS A 164 -14.14 3.28 21.20
CA LYS A 164 -13.33 2.34 21.98
C LYS A 164 -12.86 1.15 21.13
N GLY A 165 -11.68 0.65 21.49
CA GLY A 165 -11.03 -0.48 20.84
C GLY A 165 -9.76 -0.10 20.12
N THR A 166 -9.25 -1.04 19.35
CA THR A 166 -7.94 -0.91 18.72
C THR A 166 -7.98 -0.02 17.48
N MET A 167 -6.98 0.85 17.36
CA MET A 167 -6.81 1.75 16.22
C MET A 167 -5.35 1.86 15.80
N VAL A 168 -5.16 2.27 14.55
CA VAL A 168 -3.86 2.66 14.00
C VAL A 168 -3.88 4.14 13.69
N LEU A 169 -2.93 4.87 14.27
CA LEU A 169 -2.69 6.28 14.02
C LEU A 169 -1.58 6.45 13.01
N ARG A 170 -1.86 7.27 11.99
CA ARG A 170 -0.88 7.69 11.01
C ARG A 170 -0.89 9.20 10.92
N VAL A 171 0.27 9.82 11.05
CA VAL A 171 0.42 11.26 10.85
C VAL A 171 1.36 11.49 9.68
N ARG A 172 0.92 12.31 8.71
CA ARG A 172 1.68 12.60 7.49
C ARG A 172 1.73 14.09 7.21
N LYS A 173 2.91 14.58 6.84
CA LYS A 173 3.18 15.96 6.46
C LYS A 173 4.42 15.98 5.57
N PRO A 174 4.36 16.56 4.35
CA PRO A 174 5.56 16.72 3.53
C PRO A 174 6.67 17.43 4.31
N GLY A 175 7.87 16.86 4.26
CA GLY A 175 9.04 17.34 5.01
C GLY A 175 9.31 16.59 6.32
N TYR A 176 8.47 15.61 6.68
CA TYR A 176 8.58 14.84 7.91
C TYR A 176 8.42 13.35 7.63
N ALA A 177 9.22 12.53 8.30
CA ALA A 177 8.99 11.08 8.32
C ALA A 177 7.61 10.79 8.93
N PRO A 178 6.81 9.89 8.34
CA PRO A 178 5.45 9.64 8.79
C PRO A 178 5.46 8.98 10.17
N TYR A 179 4.60 9.46 11.06
CA TYR A 179 4.30 8.72 12.28
C TYR A 179 3.37 7.55 11.93
N PHE A 180 3.69 6.37 12.43
CA PHE A 180 2.86 5.18 12.38
C PHE A 180 2.88 4.52 13.75
N GLY A 181 1.71 4.39 14.37
CA GLY A 181 1.57 3.78 15.68
C GLY A 181 0.21 3.14 15.87
N SER A 182 0.11 2.15 16.73
CA SER A 182 -1.12 1.45 17.06
C SER A 182 -1.35 1.40 18.57
N LEU A 183 -2.62 1.50 18.96
CA LEU A 183 -3.01 1.54 20.36
C LEU A 183 -4.41 0.97 20.57
N THR A 184 -4.73 0.63 21.82
CA THR A 184 -6.08 0.24 22.21
C THR A 184 -6.71 1.35 23.06
N LEU A 185 -7.67 2.08 22.48
CA LEU A 185 -8.35 3.19 23.15
C LEU A 185 -9.43 2.66 24.09
N ARG A 186 -9.22 2.78 25.40
CA ARG A 186 -10.10 2.23 26.46
C ARG A 186 -10.94 3.31 27.13
N SER A 187 -10.38 4.50 27.24
CA SER A 187 -10.93 5.70 27.89
C SER A 187 -10.54 6.92 27.07
N GLU A 188 -10.94 8.11 27.54
CA GLU A 188 -10.35 9.34 27.03
C GLU A 188 -8.84 9.33 27.25
N ARG A 189 -8.11 9.89 26.28
CA ARG A 189 -6.65 9.88 26.25
C ARG A 189 -6.12 11.07 25.48
N GLU A 190 -4.97 11.56 25.93
CA GLU A 190 -4.17 12.58 25.28
C GLU A 190 -2.75 12.07 25.10
N ASP A 191 -2.19 12.17 23.89
CA ASP A 191 -0.82 11.74 23.60
C ASP A 191 0.02 12.86 22.97
N THR A 192 1.33 12.82 23.20
CA THR A 192 2.31 13.56 22.41
C THR A 192 2.90 12.63 21.34
N LEU A 193 2.72 12.98 20.08
CA LEU A 193 3.27 12.26 18.93
C LEU A 193 4.48 13.02 18.41
N ARG A 194 5.54 12.31 18.02
CA ARG A 194 6.73 12.91 17.43
C ARG A 194 6.91 12.50 15.97
N MET A 195 7.27 13.47 15.13
CA MET A 195 7.60 13.26 13.72
C MET A 195 8.99 13.78 13.42
N ARG A 196 9.86 12.90 12.92
CA ARG A 196 11.22 13.29 12.58
C ARG A 196 11.26 14.18 11.35
N ARG A 197 12.04 15.26 11.40
CA ARG A 197 12.25 16.13 10.22
C ARG A 197 13.11 15.42 9.17
N LEU A 198 12.74 15.57 7.91
CA LEU A 198 13.57 15.14 6.79
C LEU A 198 14.70 16.15 6.56
N ALA A 199 15.81 15.69 5.98
CA ALA A 199 16.95 16.54 5.67
C ALA A 199 16.56 17.67 4.70
N GLN A 200 17.13 18.85 4.92
CA GLN A 200 16.96 19.98 4.00
C GLN A 200 17.70 19.71 2.68
N GLY A 201 17.20 20.28 1.58
CA GLY A 201 17.81 20.14 0.26
C GLY A 201 17.52 18.81 -0.47
N LEU A 202 16.70 17.93 0.12
CA LEU A 202 16.21 16.74 -0.60
C LEU A 202 15.33 17.14 -1.79
N PRO A 203 15.40 16.41 -2.92
CA PRO A 203 14.49 16.59 -4.03
C PRO A 203 13.02 16.42 -3.59
N GLU A 204 12.11 17.21 -4.16
CA GLU A 204 10.69 17.19 -3.79
C GLU A 204 10.08 15.78 -3.86
N ALA A 205 10.38 15.02 -4.90
CA ALA A 205 9.91 13.64 -5.05
C ALA A 205 10.36 12.72 -3.90
N VAL A 206 11.59 12.91 -3.41
CA VAL A 206 12.14 12.16 -2.26
C VAL A 206 11.42 12.60 -0.99
N VAL A 207 11.24 13.91 -0.78
CA VAL A 207 10.48 14.45 0.36
C VAL A 207 9.08 13.86 0.40
N MET A 208 8.36 13.84 -0.72
CA MET A 208 7.01 13.28 -0.78
C MET A 208 7.00 11.78 -0.49
N ALA A 209 7.93 11.03 -1.06
CA ALA A 209 8.03 9.59 -0.85
C ALA A 209 8.31 9.25 0.63
N GLU A 210 9.36 9.84 1.20
CA GLU A 210 9.77 9.64 2.61
C GLU A 210 8.76 10.20 3.61
N SER A 211 7.86 11.11 3.19
CA SER A 211 6.77 11.63 4.02
C SER A 211 5.50 10.76 3.99
N GLY A 212 5.55 9.58 3.36
CA GLY A 212 4.43 8.64 3.28
C GLY A 212 3.37 9.04 2.24
N PHE A 213 3.78 9.77 1.19
CA PHE A 213 3.00 10.04 -0.03
C PHE A 213 3.57 9.29 -1.24
N GLY A 214 4.47 8.32 -1.01
CA GLY A 214 5.10 7.50 -2.03
C GLY A 214 4.38 6.19 -2.34
N ARG A 215 5.15 5.22 -2.86
CA ARG A 215 4.67 3.90 -3.35
C ARG A 215 4.02 3.03 -2.27
N ASP A 216 4.37 3.24 -1.01
CA ASP A 216 3.86 2.54 0.18
C ASP A 216 2.47 3.05 0.64
N THR A 217 2.02 4.20 0.13
CA THR A 217 0.69 4.77 0.44
C THR A 217 -0.43 3.76 0.25
N PHE A 218 -0.29 2.86 -0.73
CA PHE A 218 -1.28 1.84 -1.02
C PHE A 218 -1.40 0.79 0.10
N ALA A 219 -0.29 0.36 0.70
CA ALA A 219 -0.31 -0.64 1.78
C ALA A 219 -1.15 -0.15 2.97
N TYR A 220 -0.98 1.13 3.33
CA TYR A 220 -1.77 1.73 4.41
C TYR A 220 -3.23 1.98 4.03
N ALA A 221 -3.52 2.28 2.78
CA ALA A 221 -4.90 2.45 2.34
C ALA A 221 -5.63 1.08 2.28
N GLU A 222 -4.92 -0.01 1.94
CA GLU A 222 -5.43 -1.37 2.04
C GLU A 222 -5.65 -1.75 3.52
N MET A 223 -4.71 -1.39 4.42
CA MET A 223 -4.88 -1.52 5.87
C MET A 223 -6.13 -0.79 6.37
N ASP A 224 -6.32 0.49 5.99
CA ASP A 224 -7.49 1.29 6.37
C ASP A 224 -8.81 0.62 5.94
N SER A 225 -8.79 -0.11 4.82
CA SER A 225 -9.92 -0.86 4.30
C SER A 225 -10.17 -2.15 5.09
N ARG A 226 -9.11 -2.92 5.38
CA ARG A 226 -9.17 -4.16 6.17
C ARG A 226 -9.54 -3.93 7.63
N MET A 227 -9.07 -2.83 8.22
CA MET A 227 -9.40 -2.43 9.59
C MET A 227 -10.91 -2.29 9.83
N ARG A 228 -11.70 -1.95 8.78
CA ARG A 228 -13.16 -1.88 8.87
C ARG A 228 -13.80 -3.26 9.11
N TRP A 229 -13.17 -4.32 8.61
CA TRP A 229 -13.63 -5.69 8.73
C TRP A 229 -13.03 -6.43 9.93
N ASN A 230 -11.95 -5.92 10.52
CA ASN A 230 -11.31 -6.54 11.69
C ASN A 230 -12.24 -6.74 12.88
N ARG A 231 -13.27 -5.89 13.07
CA ARG A 231 -14.25 -6.12 14.14
C ARG A 231 -15.17 -7.31 13.87
N VAL A 232 -15.44 -7.63 12.61
CA VAL A 232 -16.41 -8.66 12.21
C VAL A 232 -15.72 -9.98 11.88
N THR A 233 -14.69 -9.97 11.02
CA THR A 233 -14.13 -11.19 10.42
C THR A 233 -12.63 -11.37 10.66
N GLY A 234 -12.02 -10.48 11.45
CA GLY A 234 -10.62 -10.56 11.82
C GLY A 234 -10.39 -10.26 13.29
N ALA A 235 -9.14 -9.99 13.61
CA ALA A 235 -8.68 -9.46 14.87
C ALA A 235 -7.47 -8.56 14.63
N PHE A 236 -7.21 -7.66 15.58
CA PHE A 236 -6.08 -6.76 15.51
C PHE A 236 -5.40 -6.71 16.87
N ALA A 237 -4.08 -6.95 16.90
CA ALA A 237 -3.25 -6.73 18.07
C ALA A 237 -2.44 -5.45 17.86
N SER A 238 -2.57 -4.48 18.77
CA SER A 238 -1.74 -3.28 18.76
C SER A 238 -0.40 -3.48 19.45
N ARG A 239 0.52 -2.55 19.25
CA ARG A 239 1.77 -2.41 19.99
C ARG A 239 1.52 -2.51 21.49
N GLU A 240 0.53 -1.79 22.01
CA GLU A 240 0.23 -1.78 23.45
C GLU A 240 -0.26 -3.14 23.98
N ASP A 241 -0.93 -3.93 23.14
CA ASP A 241 -1.33 -5.29 23.52
C ASP A 241 -0.12 -6.23 23.54
N LEU A 242 0.82 -6.04 22.61
CA LEU A 242 2.03 -6.86 22.46
C LEU A 242 3.14 -6.50 23.46
N ASP A 243 3.29 -5.22 23.82
CA ASP A 243 4.34 -4.73 24.73
C ASP A 243 4.25 -5.36 26.13
N ARG A 244 3.04 -5.77 26.55
CA ARG A 244 2.84 -6.52 27.81
C ARG A 244 3.55 -7.87 27.84
N TRP A 245 3.95 -8.35 26.66
CA TRP A 245 4.54 -9.66 26.42
C TRP A 245 5.79 -9.55 25.54
N ALA A 246 6.50 -8.41 25.62
CA ALA A 246 7.61 -8.05 24.73
C ALA A 246 8.75 -9.08 24.71
N ASP A 247 8.97 -9.80 25.82
CA ASP A 247 10.00 -10.83 25.95
C ASP A 247 9.67 -12.13 25.20
N LEU A 248 8.42 -12.32 24.78
CA LEU A 248 7.98 -13.50 24.06
C LEU A 248 8.17 -13.37 22.55
N ASP A 249 8.20 -14.51 21.87
CA ASP A 249 7.93 -14.54 20.44
C ASP A 249 6.50 -14.06 20.13
N LEU A 250 6.28 -13.61 18.90
CA LEU A 250 5.02 -12.99 18.49
C LEU A 250 3.84 -13.94 18.63
N CYS A 251 3.98 -15.24 18.34
CA CYS A 251 2.86 -16.15 18.44
C CYS A 251 2.40 -16.32 19.89
N ARG A 252 3.35 -16.55 20.81
CA ARG A 252 3.06 -16.67 22.24
C ARG A 252 2.52 -15.38 22.84
N ALA A 253 3.02 -14.23 22.39
CA ALA A 253 2.45 -12.93 22.76
C ALA A 253 1.00 -12.79 22.27
N LEU A 254 0.73 -13.09 20.99
CA LEU A 254 -0.60 -12.96 20.40
C LEU A 254 -1.66 -13.78 21.13
N MET A 255 -1.35 -15.02 21.52
CA MET A 255 -2.25 -15.88 22.31
C MET A 255 -2.72 -15.23 23.63
N ARG A 256 -1.95 -14.28 24.16
CA ARG A 256 -2.22 -13.56 25.41
C ARG A 256 -2.87 -12.19 25.20
N THR A 257 -3.17 -11.85 23.94
CA THR A 257 -3.90 -10.62 23.59
C THR A 257 -5.38 -10.91 23.36
N PRO A 258 -6.27 -9.89 23.44
CA PRO A 258 -7.66 -10.02 23.01
C PRO A 258 -7.79 -10.51 21.55
N ALA A 259 -6.82 -10.19 20.69
CA ALA A 259 -6.81 -10.62 19.30
C ALA A 259 -6.63 -12.14 19.18
N GLY A 260 -5.64 -12.71 19.86
CA GLY A 260 -5.41 -14.16 19.87
C GLY A 260 -6.57 -14.92 20.50
N ALA A 261 -7.16 -14.39 21.57
CA ALA A 261 -8.37 -14.95 22.18
C ALA A 261 -9.55 -14.98 21.19
N LYS A 262 -9.82 -13.86 20.50
CA LYS A 262 -10.88 -13.77 19.48
C LYS A 262 -10.66 -14.75 18.33
N MET A 263 -9.39 -14.96 17.96
CA MET A 263 -8.99 -15.86 16.89
C MET A 263 -8.81 -17.31 17.35
N GLU A 264 -9.00 -17.60 18.64
CA GLU A 264 -8.81 -18.91 19.26
C GLU A 264 -7.42 -19.51 18.99
N MET A 265 -6.38 -18.66 18.99
CA MET A 265 -5.00 -19.09 18.77
C MET A 265 -4.52 -20.03 19.87
N ARG A 266 -3.83 -21.10 19.47
CA ARG A 266 -3.21 -22.08 20.38
C ARG A 266 -1.77 -22.34 19.98
N GLU A 267 -1.01 -22.97 20.87
CA GLU A 267 0.43 -23.20 20.67
C GLU A 267 0.76 -24.01 19.40
N ARG A 268 -0.12 -24.94 19.01
CA ARG A 268 -0.03 -25.67 17.73
C ARG A 268 -0.05 -24.78 16.49
N ASP A 269 -0.50 -23.53 16.61
CA ASP A 269 -0.58 -22.57 15.50
C ASP A 269 0.74 -21.79 15.33
N CYS A 270 1.73 -21.96 16.21
CA CYS A 270 2.92 -21.11 16.30
C CYS A 270 4.11 -21.52 15.42
N GLY A 271 4.35 -22.82 15.25
CA GLY A 271 5.52 -23.35 14.51
C GLY A 271 5.25 -23.76 13.06
N GLY A 272 4.02 -23.60 12.58
CA GLY A 272 3.67 -23.88 11.19
C GLY A 272 4.10 -22.75 10.27
N ALA A 273 4.49 -23.08 9.04
CA ALA A 273 4.62 -22.08 7.98
C ALA A 273 3.35 -21.22 7.94
N ALA A 274 3.50 -19.90 8.09
CA ALA A 274 2.40 -18.96 8.05
C ALA A 274 2.62 -17.99 6.90
N CYS A 275 1.52 -17.65 6.22
CA CYS A 275 1.51 -16.66 5.18
C CYS A 275 1.35 -15.27 5.78
N VAL A 276 2.44 -14.53 5.79
CA VAL A 276 2.54 -13.21 6.37
C VAL A 276 2.77 -12.19 5.26
N LEU A 277 2.00 -11.10 5.29
CA LEU A 277 2.29 -9.90 4.54
C LEU A 277 2.99 -8.91 5.48
N GLU A 278 4.31 -8.77 5.33
CA GLU A 278 5.12 -7.86 6.14
C GLU A 278 4.98 -6.43 5.61
N ASP A 279 4.69 -5.49 6.51
CA ASP A 279 4.46 -4.05 6.25
C ASP A 279 3.46 -3.79 5.10
N GLY A 280 2.49 -4.70 4.93
CA GLY A 280 1.45 -4.60 3.91
C GLY A 280 1.95 -4.73 2.45
N LEU A 281 3.23 -5.05 2.22
CA LEU A 281 3.83 -5.07 0.88
C LEU A 281 4.53 -6.39 0.56
N ARG A 282 5.22 -6.98 1.53
CA ARG A 282 6.15 -8.09 1.29
C ARG A 282 5.53 -9.43 1.72
N PRO A 283 5.08 -10.28 0.78
CA PRO A 283 4.60 -11.61 1.11
C PRO A 283 5.76 -12.51 1.53
N LEU A 284 5.59 -13.24 2.63
CA LEU A 284 6.57 -14.15 3.21
C LEU A 284 5.87 -15.43 3.69
N ILE A 285 6.56 -16.55 3.54
CA ILE A 285 6.24 -17.79 4.25
C ILE A 285 7.16 -17.83 5.46
N ARG A 286 6.63 -17.47 6.62
CA ARG A 286 7.41 -17.36 7.86
C ARG A 286 6.53 -17.66 9.06
N PRO A 287 6.92 -18.56 9.97
CA PRO A 287 6.14 -18.81 11.17
C PRO A 287 6.12 -17.57 12.06
N LEU A 288 5.05 -17.40 12.85
CA LEU A 288 4.89 -16.22 13.70
C LEU A 288 5.90 -16.20 14.85
N ASP A 289 6.34 -17.36 15.33
CA ASP A 289 7.36 -17.46 16.38
C ASP A 289 8.76 -16.96 15.94
N ALA A 290 8.98 -16.76 14.64
CA ALA A 290 10.21 -16.18 14.12
C ALA A 290 10.29 -14.65 14.28
N TYR A 291 9.26 -13.99 14.83
CA TYR A 291 9.27 -12.57 15.17
C TYR A 291 9.32 -12.40 16.69
N ARG A 292 10.03 -11.38 17.19
CA ARG A 292 9.90 -10.97 18.60
C ARG A 292 8.72 -10.01 18.75
N ALA A 293 7.94 -10.17 19.81
CA ALA A 293 6.81 -9.27 20.08
C ALA A 293 7.26 -7.80 20.22
N ALA A 294 8.46 -7.59 20.81
CA ALA A 294 9.08 -6.27 20.95
C ALA A 294 9.40 -5.54 19.64
N GLU A 295 9.49 -6.25 18.51
CA GLU A 295 9.84 -5.68 17.19
C GLU A 295 8.59 -5.35 16.35
N VAL A 296 7.42 -5.78 16.80
CA VAL A 296 6.17 -5.71 16.03
C VAL A 296 5.34 -4.52 16.50
N GLU A 297 4.94 -3.69 15.55
CA GLU A 297 4.06 -2.55 15.77
C GLU A 297 2.62 -3.02 15.88
N ALA A 298 2.17 -3.88 14.97
CA ALA A 298 0.81 -4.37 14.97
C ALA A 298 0.67 -5.68 14.19
N VAL A 299 -0.40 -6.41 14.48
CA VAL A 299 -0.79 -7.60 13.70
C VAL A 299 -2.25 -7.51 13.32
N GLU A 300 -2.52 -7.68 12.02
CA GLU A 300 -3.85 -7.98 11.52
C GLU A 300 -3.99 -9.50 11.32
N ILE A 301 -5.04 -10.12 11.84
CA ILE A 301 -5.34 -11.54 11.63
C ILE A 301 -6.71 -11.63 10.98
N HIS A 302 -6.79 -12.20 9.78
CA HIS A 302 -8.04 -12.28 9.02
C HIS A 302 -8.50 -13.73 8.89
N ARG A 303 -9.74 -14.03 9.32
CA ARG A 303 -10.36 -15.35 9.02
C ARG A 303 -10.71 -15.46 7.54
N ARG A 304 -11.13 -14.35 6.93
CA ARG A 304 -11.47 -14.23 5.51
C ARG A 304 -11.00 -12.87 5.01
N ASP A 305 -10.46 -12.81 3.80
CA ASP A 305 -10.12 -11.56 3.15
C ASP A 305 -11.36 -10.93 2.51
N GLN A 306 -12.09 -10.13 3.30
CA GLN A 306 -13.29 -9.42 2.84
C GLN A 306 -12.99 -8.33 1.79
N THR A 307 -11.73 -7.90 1.71
CA THR A 307 -11.34 -6.78 0.83
C THR A 307 -10.73 -7.23 -0.49
N GLY A 308 -10.33 -8.50 -0.59
CA GLY A 308 -9.52 -9.03 -1.70
C GLY A 308 -8.07 -8.50 -1.74
N THR A 309 -7.66 -7.66 -0.78
CA THR A 309 -6.34 -7.01 -0.78
C THR A 309 -5.23 -7.96 -0.34
N LEU A 310 -5.53 -8.96 0.49
CA LEU A 310 -4.55 -9.95 0.94
C LEU A 310 -4.39 -11.05 -0.10
N GLY A 311 -5.48 -11.63 -0.59
CA GLY A 311 -5.45 -12.70 -1.60
C GLY A 311 -4.69 -12.29 -2.86
N SER A 312 -4.83 -11.04 -3.29
CA SER A 312 -4.08 -10.48 -4.43
C SER A 312 -2.59 -10.21 -4.17
N ARG A 313 -2.15 -10.18 -2.91
CA ARG A 313 -0.75 -9.97 -2.49
C ARG A 313 -0.06 -11.30 -2.15
N ILE A 314 -0.76 -12.21 -1.50
CA ILE A 314 -0.19 -13.48 -0.99
C ILE A 314 -0.55 -14.69 -1.86
N GLY A 315 -1.62 -14.63 -2.67
CA GLY A 315 -2.25 -15.80 -3.30
C GLY A 315 -1.39 -16.64 -4.25
N LEU A 316 -0.32 -16.06 -4.84
CA LEU A 316 0.61 -16.80 -5.70
C LEU A 316 1.73 -17.50 -4.93
N MET A 317 2.20 -16.92 -3.82
CA MET A 317 3.25 -17.53 -2.98
C MET A 317 2.65 -18.51 -1.94
N CYS A 318 1.42 -18.25 -1.50
CA CYS A 318 0.75 -18.94 -0.41
C CYS A 318 -0.24 -20.02 -0.88
N GLY A 319 0.05 -20.68 -2.01
CA GLY A 319 -0.80 -21.72 -2.60
C GLY A 319 -1.19 -22.84 -1.61
N ARG A 320 -2.22 -23.62 -1.99
CA ARG A 320 -2.86 -24.66 -1.17
C ARG A 320 -1.83 -25.52 -0.41
N GLY A 321 -1.80 -25.38 0.93
CA GLY A 321 -0.98 -26.20 1.83
C GLY A 321 -0.11 -25.42 2.83
N VAL A 322 0.06 -24.10 2.66
CA VAL A 322 0.96 -23.27 3.50
C VAL A 322 0.22 -22.47 4.59
N THR A 323 -1.09 -22.63 4.71
CA THR A 323 -1.85 -22.04 5.82
C THR A 323 -2.06 -23.10 6.89
N SER A 324 -1.69 -22.83 8.15
CA SER A 324 -2.42 -23.47 9.25
C SER A 324 -3.91 -23.28 8.95
N SER A 325 -4.65 -24.39 8.91
CA SER A 325 -5.96 -24.50 8.23
C SER A 325 -7.07 -23.57 8.76
N ARG A 326 -6.77 -22.69 9.71
CA ARG A 326 -7.70 -21.78 10.40
C ARG A 326 -7.61 -20.30 9.99
N PHE A 327 -6.51 -19.83 9.40
CA PHE A 327 -6.31 -18.39 9.08
C PHE A 327 -6.20 -18.14 7.57
N THR A 328 -7.15 -18.68 6.81
CA THR A 328 -7.16 -18.62 5.34
C THR A 328 -7.33 -17.21 4.78
N GLY A 329 -7.74 -16.22 5.60
CA GLY A 329 -7.78 -14.81 5.22
C GLY A 329 -6.44 -14.09 5.26
N GLY A 330 -5.39 -14.70 5.82
CA GLY A 330 -4.03 -14.14 5.88
C GLY A 330 -3.71 -13.33 7.15
N ILE A 331 -2.41 -13.12 7.37
CA ILE A 331 -1.87 -12.35 8.50
C ILE A 331 -1.03 -11.21 7.95
N VAL A 332 -1.19 -10.02 8.52
CA VAL A 332 -0.32 -8.86 8.22
C VAL A 332 0.47 -8.53 9.46
N VAL A 333 1.78 -8.48 9.35
CA VAL A 333 2.69 -8.07 10.43
C VAL A 333 3.27 -6.71 10.06
N TRP A 334 2.98 -5.71 10.89
CA TRP A 334 3.56 -4.37 10.77
C TRP A 334 4.74 -4.26 11.71
N MET A 335 5.92 -3.99 11.18
CA MET A 335 7.15 -3.89 11.95
C MET A 335 7.29 -2.50 12.57
N ARG A 336 7.92 -2.42 13.74
CA ARG A 336 8.23 -1.14 14.36
C ARG A 336 9.25 -0.39 13.50
N ARG A 337 8.97 0.88 13.25
CA ARG A 337 9.96 1.80 12.70
C ARG A 337 10.75 2.40 13.87
N PRO A 338 12.07 2.60 13.72
CA PRO A 338 12.82 3.43 14.66
C PRO A 338 12.17 4.81 14.70
N ARG A 339 11.93 5.31 15.91
CA ARG A 339 11.27 6.60 16.15
C ARG A 339 12.20 7.75 15.80
#